data_AF-A0A2H6FTX4-F1
#
_entry.id   AF-A0A2H6FTX4-F1
#
_cell.length_a   1.000
_cell.length_b   1.000
_cell.length_c   1.000
_cell.angle_alpha   90.00
_cell.angle_beta   90.00
_cell.angle_gamma   90.00
#
_symmetry.space_group_name_H-M   'P 1'
#
loop_
_entity.id
_entity.type
_entity.pdbx_description
1 polymer ?
#
loop_
_entity_poly.entity_id
_entity_poly.type
_entity_poly.pdbx_seq_one_letter_code
_entity_poly.pdbx_strand_id
1 'polypeptide(L)'
;MEDKRRPLFMISVVCGMFDIHPQTLRIYEKEGLLHPQRVGRSRMYSQEDLERIRMILNLTRDFGVNRSGVDIILRMRHKLETLHREMEEMMGYLENDIRKEFEERIKEAYEEEE
;
A
#
# COMPACT_ATOMS: atom_id res chain seq x y z
N MET A 1 6.63 11.93 9.52
CA MET A 1 6.04 11.37 8.28
C MET A 1 4.57 11.76 8.27
N GLU A 2 4.10 12.34 7.18
CA GLU A 2 2.70 12.73 7.01
C GLU A 2 1.83 11.45 6.95
N ASP A 3 0.81 11.34 7.80
CA ASP A 3 -0.10 10.19 7.79
C ASP A 3 -0.93 10.23 6.49
N LYS A 4 -0.49 9.46 5.50
CA LYS A 4 -1.12 9.38 4.17
C LYS A 4 -2.58 8.92 4.21
N ARG A 5 -3.03 8.30 5.31
CA ARG A 5 -4.42 7.85 5.51
C ARG A 5 -5.33 8.93 6.06
N ARG A 6 -4.77 10.05 6.52
CA ARG A 6 -5.58 11.16 7.00
C ARG A 6 -6.46 11.68 5.85
N PRO A 7 -7.79 11.74 6.01
CA PRO A 7 -8.68 12.15 4.94
C PRO A 7 -8.70 13.68 4.85
N LEU A 8 -8.16 14.23 3.76
CA LEU A 8 -7.94 15.67 3.59
C LEU A 8 -8.73 16.27 2.42
N PHE A 9 -9.12 15.46 1.44
CA PHE A 9 -9.65 15.95 0.16
C PHE A 9 -11.13 15.65 0.01
N MET A 10 -11.96 16.68 -0.27
CA MET A 10 -13.37 16.48 -0.58
C MET A 10 -13.56 15.90 -2.00
N ILE A 11 -14.66 15.19 -2.22
CA ILE A 11 -14.99 14.61 -3.55
C ILE A 11 -14.90 15.62 -4.71
N SER A 12 -15.31 16.87 -4.50
CA SER A 12 -15.22 17.93 -5.53
C SER A 12 -13.78 18.24 -5.94
N VAL A 13 -12.89 18.33 -4.95
CA VAL A 13 -11.45 18.57 -5.18
C VAL A 13 -10.85 17.41 -5.95
N VAL A 14 -11.12 16.17 -5.51
CA VAL A 14 -10.62 14.96 -6.16
C VAL A 14 -11.10 14.85 -7.62
N CYS A 15 -12.38 15.13 -7.88
CA CYS A 15 -12.92 15.16 -9.24
C CYS A 15 -12.18 16.16 -10.14
N GLY A 16 -11.88 17.35 -9.63
CA GLY A 16 -11.11 18.37 -10.36
C GLY A 16 -9.66 17.96 -10.60
N MET A 17 -9.02 17.27 -9.66
CA MET A 17 -7.63 16.81 -9.80
C MET A 17 -7.44 15.75 -10.89
N PHE A 18 -8.42 14.87 -11.07
CA PHE A 18 -8.32 13.74 -11.99
C PHE A 18 -9.16 13.87 -13.27
N ASP A 19 -9.87 14.99 -13.41
CA ASP A 19 -10.85 15.24 -14.46
C ASP A 19 -11.81 14.05 -14.61
N ILE A 20 -12.52 13.75 -13.52
CA ILE A 20 -13.49 12.64 -13.45
C ILE A 20 -14.82 13.13 -12.89
N HIS A 21 -15.90 12.55 -13.43
CA HIS A 21 -17.23 12.81 -12.92
C HIS A 21 -17.42 12.19 -11.51
N PRO A 22 -18.11 12.85 -10.56
CA PRO A 22 -18.33 12.30 -9.22
C PRO A 22 -19.01 10.92 -9.20
N GLN A 23 -19.81 10.61 -10.21
CA GLN A 23 -20.42 9.29 -10.35
C GLN A 23 -19.38 8.17 -10.58
N THR A 24 -18.26 8.47 -11.26
CA THR A 24 -17.18 7.51 -11.48
C THR A 24 -16.54 7.10 -10.15
N LEU A 25 -16.25 8.07 -9.27
CA LEU A 25 -15.75 7.78 -7.91
C LEU A 25 -16.75 6.95 -7.09
N ARG A 26 -18.05 7.25 -7.19
CA ARG A 26 -19.09 6.48 -6.51
C ARG A 26 -19.18 5.04 -7.03
N ILE A 27 -18.92 4.81 -8.31
CA ILE A 27 -18.84 3.46 -8.88
C ILE A 27 -17.66 2.71 -8.27
N TYR A 28 -16.47 3.32 -8.23
CA TYR A 28 -15.29 2.71 -7.62
C TYR A 28 -15.51 2.39 -6.13
N GLU A 29 -16.16 3.28 -5.38
CA GLU A 29 -16.55 3.00 -3.99
C GLU A 29 -17.52 1.82 -3.88
N LYS A 30 -18.55 1.78 -4.74
CA LYS A 30 -19.55 0.69 -4.75
C LYS A 30 -18.93 -0.66 -5.09
N GLU A 31 -17.95 -0.67 -5.98
CA GLU A 31 -17.19 -1.86 -6.38
C GLU A 31 -16.12 -2.23 -5.35
N GLY A 32 -15.96 -1.48 -4.26
CA GLY A 32 -14.96 -1.73 -3.22
C GLY A 32 -13.53 -1.38 -3.64
N LEU A 33 -13.36 -0.65 -4.74
CA LEU A 33 -12.06 -0.20 -5.21
C LEU A 33 -11.54 1.00 -4.40
N LEU A 34 -12.40 1.72 -3.70
CA LEU A 34 -12.06 2.87 -2.85
C LEU A 34 -12.85 2.81 -1.54
N HIS A 35 -12.23 3.27 -0.45
CA HIS A 35 -12.85 3.29 0.89
C HIS A 35 -12.66 4.65 1.58
N PRO A 36 -13.16 5.75 0.99
CA PRO A 36 -13.01 7.07 1.58
C PRO A 36 -13.72 7.17 2.93
N GLN A 37 -13.19 7.98 3.83
CA GLN A 37 -13.80 8.23 5.13
C GLN A 37 -14.98 9.18 4.99
N ARG A 38 -16.06 8.93 5.73
CA ARG A 38 -17.18 9.87 5.85
C ARG A 38 -16.95 10.78 7.04
N VAL A 39 -16.91 12.09 6.78
CA VAL A 39 -16.82 13.12 7.82
C VAL A 39 -18.10 13.95 7.73
N GLY A 40 -19.03 13.69 8.67
CA GLY A 40 -20.40 14.18 8.59
C GLY A 40 -21.12 13.64 7.35
N ARG A 41 -21.54 14.53 6.45
CA ARG A 41 -22.23 14.16 5.19
C ARG A 41 -21.28 14.00 4.00
N SER A 42 -20.03 14.41 4.15
CA SER A 42 -19.05 14.51 3.07
C SER A 42 -18.13 13.30 3.02
N ARG A 43 -17.77 12.89 1.80
CA ARG A 43 -16.68 11.93 1.56
C ARG A 43 -15.37 12.67 1.54
N MET A 44 -14.43 12.19 2.33
CA MET A 44 -13.09 12.72 2.45
C MET A 44 -12.12 11.61 2.03
N TYR A 45 -11.28 11.94 1.06
CA TYR A 45 -10.27 11.06 0.49
C TYR A 45 -8.92 11.42 1.11
N SER A 46 -8.14 10.39 1.39
CA SER A 46 -6.78 10.47 1.89
C SER A 46 -5.77 10.52 0.75
N GLN A 47 -4.50 10.79 1.06
CA GLN A 47 -3.44 10.73 0.05
C GLN A 47 -3.31 9.32 -0.55
N GLU A 48 -3.52 8.27 0.26
CA GLU A 48 -3.56 6.87 -0.21
C GLU A 48 -4.71 6.63 -1.20
N ASP A 49 -5.88 7.23 -0.98
CA ASP A 49 -6.99 7.15 -1.92
C ASP A 49 -6.66 7.83 -3.26
N LEU A 50 -5.97 8.97 -3.24
CA LEU A 50 -5.53 9.67 -4.44
C LEU A 50 -4.54 8.83 -5.26
N GLU A 51 -3.56 8.20 -4.60
CA GLU A 51 -2.63 7.27 -5.25
C GLU A 51 -3.37 6.09 -5.87
N ARG A 52 -4.38 5.56 -5.17
CA ARG A 52 -5.23 4.47 -5.66
C ARG A 52 -6.10 4.87 -6.85
N ILE A 53 -6.71 6.06 -6.82
CA ILE A 53 -7.49 6.62 -7.95
C ILE A 53 -6.61 6.75 -9.18
N ARG A 54 -5.39 7.30 -9.03
CA ARG A 54 -4.43 7.41 -10.12
C ARG A 54 -4.14 6.05 -10.76
N MET A 55 -3.90 5.03 -9.94
CA MET A 55 -3.66 3.67 -10.43
C MET A 55 -4.88 3.10 -11.18
N ILE A 56 -6.09 3.23 -10.62
CA ILE A 56 -7.32 2.78 -11.26
C ILE A 56 -7.48 3.45 -12.63
N LEU A 57 -7.23 4.76 -12.71
CA LEU A 57 -7.33 5.52 -13.96
C LEU A 57 -6.29 5.08 -14.99
N ASN A 58 -5.03 4.89 -14.59
CA ASN A 58 -4.01 4.39 -15.51
C ASN A 58 -4.39 3.01 -16.07
N LEU A 59 -4.83 2.09 -15.20
CA LEU A 59 -5.24 0.74 -15.62
C LEU A 59 -6.44 0.78 -16.58
N THR A 60 -7.42 1.64 -16.32
CA THR A 60 -8.64 1.72 -17.14
C THR A 60 -8.49 2.52 -18.42
N ARG A 61 -7.78 3.66 -18.39
CA ARG A 61 -7.61 4.58 -19.53
C ARG A 61 -6.45 4.17 -20.43
N ASP A 62 -5.29 3.85 -19.87
CA ASP A 62 -4.08 3.62 -20.65
C ASP A 62 -3.95 2.15 -21.05
N PHE A 63 -4.33 1.23 -20.17
CA PHE A 63 -4.20 -0.22 -20.40
C PHE A 63 -5.52 -0.90 -20.81
N GLY A 64 -6.63 -0.17 -20.85
CA GLY A 64 -7.94 -0.71 -21.25
C GLY A 64 -8.49 -1.80 -20.34
N VAL A 65 -7.99 -1.91 -19.11
CA VAL A 65 -8.41 -2.93 -18.15
C VAL A 65 -9.82 -2.60 -17.64
N ASN A 66 -10.70 -3.60 -17.61
CA ASN A 66 -12.03 -3.42 -17.05
C ASN A 66 -11.99 -3.35 -15.50
N ARG A 67 -13.09 -2.94 -14.88
CA ARG A 67 -13.16 -2.73 -13.42
C ARG A 67 -12.87 -4.01 -12.61
N SER A 68 -13.36 -5.15 -13.07
CA SER A 68 -13.09 -6.45 -12.44
C SER A 68 -11.61 -6.83 -12.51
N GLY A 69 -10.95 -6.52 -13.64
CA GLY A 69 -9.51 -6.68 -13.80
C GLY A 69 -8.72 -5.79 -12.84
N VAL A 70 -9.14 -4.53 -12.69
CA VAL A 70 -8.53 -3.60 -11.73
C VAL A 70 -8.63 -4.14 -10.31
N ASP A 71 -9.80 -4.63 -9.90
CA ASP A 71 -10.01 -5.25 -8.57
C ASP A 71 -9.04 -6.42 -8.33
N ILE A 72 -8.90 -7.33 -9.29
CA ILE A 72 -7.96 -8.45 -9.22
C ILE A 72 -6.51 -7.93 -9.09
N ILE A 73 -6.10 -6.99 -9.94
CA ILE A 73 -4.74 -6.43 -9.95
C ILE A 73 -4.43 -5.77 -8.60
N LEU A 74 -5.34 -4.96 -8.06
CA LEU A 74 -5.13 -4.28 -6.77
C LEU A 74 -5.01 -5.28 -5.62
N ARG A 75 -5.81 -6.36 -5.62
CA ARG A 75 -5.68 -7.44 -4.63
C ARG A 75 -4.36 -8.19 -4.75
N MET A 76 -3.93 -8.50 -5.97
CA MET A 76 -2.65 -9.17 -6.22
C MET A 76 -1.48 -8.30 -5.76
N ARG A 77 -1.50 -7.00 -6.06
CA ARG A 77 -0.50 -6.04 -5.58
C ARG A 77 -0.43 -6.01 -4.05
N HIS A 78 -1.58 -5.94 -3.37
CA HIS A 78 -1.60 -5.96 -1.90
C HIS A 78 -1.02 -7.26 -1.33
N LYS A 79 -1.32 -8.41 -1.93
CA LYS A 79 -0.71 -9.69 -1.53
C LYS A 79 0.80 -9.70 -1.74
N LEU A 80 1.29 -9.17 -2.86
CA LEU A 80 2.72 -9.06 -3.13
C LEU A 80 3.42 -8.17 -2.10
N GLU A 81 2.85 -7.01 -1.78
CA GLU A 81 3.37 -6.12 -0.75
C GLU A 81 3.44 -6.79 0.64
N THR A 82 2.43 -7.59 1.00
CA THR A 82 2.43 -8.34 2.26
C THR A 82 3.51 -9.43 2.26
N LEU A 83 3.60 -10.22 1.20
CA LEU A 83 4.65 -11.25 1.07
C LEU A 83 6.05 -10.65 1.09
N HIS A 84 6.26 -9.48 0.46
CA HIS A 84 7.55 -8.79 0.49
C HIS A 84 7.92 -8.34 1.90
N ARG A 85 6.97 -7.78 2.66
CA ARG A 85 7.21 -7.41 4.08
C ARG A 85 7.55 -8.63 4.93
N GLU A 86 6.81 -9.72 4.79
CA GLU A 86 7.08 -10.97 5.53
C GLU A 86 8.46 -11.54 5.19
N MET A 87 8.86 -11.47 3.91
CA MET A 87 10.19 -11.89 3.47
C MET A 87 11.30 -10.98 4.04
N GLU A 88 11.11 -9.66 4.05
CA GLU A 88 12.05 -8.71 4.66
C GLU A 88 12.21 -8.98 6.16
N GLU A 89 11.12 -9.25 6.88
CA GLU A 89 11.15 -9.63 8.29
C GLU A 89 11.92 -10.95 8.49
N MET A 90 11.61 -11.98 7.69
CA MET A 90 12.29 -13.28 7.74
C MET A 90 13.80 -13.16 7.49
N MET A 91 14.19 -12.38 6.48
CA MET A 91 15.61 -12.12 6.16
C MET A 91 16.30 -11.37 7.31
N GLY A 92 15.61 -10.43 7.95
CA GLY A 92 16.11 -9.73 9.13
C GLY A 92 16.35 -10.66 10.33
N TYR A 93 15.48 -11.65 10.55
CA TYR A 93 15.71 -12.67 11.58
C TYR A 93 16.94 -13.52 11.26
N LEU A 94 17.05 -14.01 10.01
CA LEU A 94 18.18 -14.82 9.59
C LEU A 94 19.52 -14.07 9.72
N GLU A 95 19.57 -12.80 9.34
CA GLU A 95 20.76 -11.97 9.48
C GLU A 95 21.18 -11.81 10.94
N ASN A 96 20.22 -11.61 11.84
CA ASN A 96 20.49 -11.47 13.27
C ASN A 96 20.95 -12.79 13.91
N ASP A 97 20.38 -13.91 13.49
CA ASP A 97 20.79 -15.24 13.99
C ASP A 97 22.22 -15.57 13.53
N ILE A 98 22.54 -15.35 12.25
CA ILE A 98 23.91 -15.53 11.72
C ILE A 98 24.89 -14.62 12.46
N ARG A 99 24.52 -13.36 12.72
CA ARG A 99 25.37 -12.41 13.45
C ARG A 99 25.69 -12.92 14.86
N LYS A 100 24.69 -13.39 15.60
CA LYS A 100 24.89 -13.93 16.96
C LYS A 100 25.79 -15.15 16.97
N GLU A 101 25.56 -16.10 16.07
CA GLU A 101 26.39 -17.31 15.98
C GLU A 101 27.85 -16.96 15.67
N PHE A 102 28.09 -15.96 14.82
CA PHE A 102 29.43 -15.49 14.52
C PHE A 102 30.10 -14.80 15.72
N GLU A 103 29.36 -13.96 16.46
CA GLU A 103 29.84 -13.31 17.69
C GLU A 103 30.19 -14.33 18.78
N GLU A 104 29.36 -15.35 18.98
CA GLU A 104 29.61 -16.45 19.92
C GLU A 104 30.88 -17.21 19.55
N ARG A 105 31.04 -17.61 18.29
CA ARG A 105 32.25 -18.31 17.81
C ARG A 105 33.52 -17.48 17.96
N ILE A 106 33.44 -16.18 17.70
CA ILE A 106 34.58 -15.28 17.93
C ILE A 106 34.94 -15.26 19.41
N LYS A 107 33.94 -15.14 20.28
CA LYS A 107 34.15 -15.09 21.73
C LYS A 107 34.81 -16.37 22.25
N GLU A 108 34.32 -17.54 21.81
CA GLU A 108 34.91 -18.84 22.15
C GLU A 108 36.37 -18.94 21.70
N ALA A 109 36.70 -18.49 20.49
CA ALA A 109 38.07 -18.52 19.97
C ALA A 109 39.05 -17.64 20.77
N TYR A 110 38.58 -16.53 21.37
CA TYR A 110 39.40 -15.70 22.24
C TYR A 110 39.51 -16.26 23.68
N GLU A 111 38.52 -17.02 24.15
CA GLU A 111 38.57 -17.67 25.48
C GLU A 111 39.47 -18.92 25.51
N GLU A 112 39.77 -19.54 24.37
CA GLU A 112 40.68 -20.70 24.27
C GLU A 112 42.19 -20.32 24.24
N GLU A 113 42.54 -19.03 24.12
CA GLU A 113 43.94 -18.54 24.10
C GLU A 113 44.48 -18.07 25.47
N GLU A 114 43.70 -18.12 26.56
CA GLU A 114 44.13 -17.90 27.98
C GLU A 114 44.28 -19.21 28.77
#